data_AF-A0A8H4PLJ5-F1
#
_entry.id   AF-A0A8H4PLJ5-F1
#
_cell.length_a   1.000
_cell.length_b   1.000
_cell.length_c   1.000
_cell.angle_alpha   90.00
_cell.angle_beta   90.00
_cell.angle_gamma   90.00
#
_symmetry.space_group_name_H-M   'P 1'
#
loop_
_entity.id
_entity.type
_entity.pdbx_description
1 polymer ?
#
loop_
_entity_poly.entity_id
_entity_poly.type
_entity_poly.pdbx_seq_one_letter_code
_entity_poly.pdbx_strand_id
1 'polypeptide(L)'
;MLVDVFTQPTPIAAEQVPAMLRLDLARINAVSTMAQRIITVGAVLLQCKNLLKRDVRTQWKMEATRIMTVLEANHASLNATVDGSMAALEAGRCMPAATKTHLRALVTKVLSAGQDMSRHSAEPREPVLRLLLTRLRGNILARLASGSASEKVKAANTAGSKLASLGLSEFVEKVRHMSDLLDKVGAVDRAAHSPWWDAVATKVQQEELEPPAQQS
;
A
#
# COMPACT_ATOMS: atom_id res chain seq x y z
N MET A 1 -2.06 -1.12 -13.69
CA MET A 1 -1.76 -2.56 -13.79
C MET A 1 -0.68 -3.02 -12.82
N LEU A 2 0.61 -2.63 -12.96
CA LEU A 2 1.67 -3.13 -12.06
C LEU A 2 1.46 -2.74 -10.59
N VAL A 3 1.16 -1.46 -10.34
CA VAL A 3 0.85 -0.97 -8.97
C VAL A 3 -0.33 -1.72 -8.37
N ASP A 4 -1.39 -1.95 -9.15
CA ASP A 4 -2.60 -2.60 -8.66
C ASP A 4 -2.34 -4.06 -8.28
N VAL A 5 -1.58 -4.80 -9.09
CA VAL A 5 -1.21 -6.20 -8.81
C VAL A 5 -0.34 -6.30 -7.55
N PHE A 6 0.65 -5.41 -7.40
CA PHE A 6 1.60 -5.43 -6.28
C PHE A 6 1.05 -4.84 -4.97
N THR A 7 -0.06 -4.10 -5.02
CA THR A 7 -0.65 -3.46 -3.84
C THR A 7 -2.05 -4.00 -3.55
N GLN A 8 -2.30 -5.25 -3.91
CA GLN A 8 -3.50 -5.95 -3.49
C GLN A 8 -3.54 -6.01 -1.94
N PRO A 9 -4.74 -5.93 -1.34
CA PRO A 9 -4.87 -5.91 0.11
C PRO A 9 -4.49 -7.23 0.80
N THR A 10 -4.21 -8.27 0.03
CA THR A 10 -3.83 -9.60 0.51
C THR A 10 -2.88 -10.27 -0.51
N PRO A 11 -2.09 -11.28 -0.11
CA PRO A 11 -1.38 -12.14 -1.05
C PRO A 11 -2.31 -12.76 -2.09
N ILE A 12 -1.89 -12.73 -3.34
CA ILE A 12 -2.66 -13.28 -4.46
C ILE A 12 -2.13 -14.66 -4.86
N ALA A 13 -3.02 -15.50 -5.38
CA ALA A 13 -2.70 -16.82 -5.89
C ALA A 13 -2.04 -16.71 -7.28
N ALA A 14 -1.20 -17.69 -7.65
CA ALA A 14 -0.41 -17.67 -8.88
C ALA A 14 -1.27 -17.59 -10.15
N GLU A 15 -2.49 -18.11 -10.09
CA GLU A 15 -3.45 -18.18 -11.18
C GLU A 15 -4.05 -16.80 -11.49
N GLN A 16 -4.13 -15.92 -10.49
CA GLN A 16 -4.62 -14.55 -10.61
C GLN A 16 -3.54 -13.58 -11.07
N VAL A 17 -2.27 -14.00 -11.03
CA VAL A 17 -1.15 -13.20 -11.53
C VAL A 17 -1.08 -13.30 -13.05
N PRO A 18 -1.00 -12.18 -13.77
CA PRO A 18 -0.72 -12.18 -15.21
C PRO A 18 0.49 -13.06 -15.53
N ALA A 19 0.40 -13.88 -16.58
CA ALA A 19 1.43 -14.88 -16.90
C ALA A 19 2.85 -14.30 -16.92
N MET A 20 3.00 -13.08 -17.45
CA MET A 20 4.26 -12.34 -17.54
C MET A 20 4.91 -11.98 -16.19
N LEU A 21 4.12 -11.94 -15.10
CA LEU A 21 4.57 -11.58 -13.74
C LEU A 21 4.61 -12.78 -12.79
N ARG A 22 4.38 -14.02 -13.26
CA ARG A 22 4.33 -15.19 -12.36
C ARG A 22 5.65 -15.45 -11.63
N LEU A 23 6.78 -15.15 -12.26
CA LEU A 23 8.10 -15.22 -11.61
C LEU A 23 8.24 -14.23 -10.44
N ASP A 24 7.42 -13.19 -10.41
CA ASP A 24 7.38 -12.17 -9.37
C ASP A 24 6.40 -12.48 -8.23
N LEU A 25 5.71 -13.64 -8.22
CA LEU A 25 4.67 -13.96 -7.24
C LEU A 25 5.10 -13.70 -5.78
N ALA A 26 6.29 -14.15 -5.39
CA ALA A 26 6.82 -13.93 -4.05
C ALA A 26 7.02 -12.43 -3.74
N ARG A 27 7.52 -11.65 -4.71
CA ARG A 27 7.71 -10.21 -4.59
C ARG A 27 6.36 -9.48 -4.52
N ILE A 28 5.40 -9.88 -5.34
CA ILE A 28 4.03 -9.36 -5.32
C ILE A 28 3.43 -9.54 -3.92
N ASN A 29 3.48 -10.76 -3.39
CA ASN A 29 2.88 -11.06 -2.08
C ASN A 29 3.58 -10.32 -0.92
N ALA A 30 4.90 -10.13 -1.01
CA ALA A 30 5.63 -9.32 -0.05
C ALA A 30 5.22 -7.84 -0.08
N VAL A 31 5.07 -7.24 -1.27
CA VAL A 31 4.64 -5.84 -1.43
C VAL A 31 3.17 -5.67 -1.01
N SER A 32 2.28 -6.60 -1.37
CA SER A 32 0.88 -6.60 -0.94
C SER A 32 0.76 -6.63 0.58
N THR A 33 1.51 -7.53 1.24
CA THR A 33 1.54 -7.61 2.72
C THR A 33 2.09 -6.32 3.34
N MET A 34 3.15 -5.74 2.77
CA MET A 34 3.72 -4.49 3.26
C MET A 34 2.74 -3.32 3.10
N ALA A 35 2.06 -3.22 1.96
CA ALA A 35 1.05 -2.20 1.70
C ALA A 35 -0.10 -2.30 2.72
N GLN A 36 -0.61 -3.50 2.96
CA GLN A 36 -1.66 -3.78 3.93
C GLN A 36 -1.24 -3.36 5.35
N ARG A 37 -0.01 -3.67 5.76
CA ARG A 37 0.51 -3.26 7.07
C ARG A 37 0.67 -1.75 7.16
N ILE A 38 1.26 -1.10 6.16
CA ILE A 38 1.45 0.37 6.12
C ILE A 38 0.11 1.10 6.30
N ILE A 39 -0.93 0.72 5.55
CA ILE A 39 -2.23 1.39 5.67
C ILE A 39 -2.91 1.11 7.01
N THR A 40 -2.72 -0.09 7.57
CA THR A 40 -3.29 -0.47 8.87
C THR A 40 -2.64 0.33 10.00
N VAL A 41 -1.30 0.36 10.06
CA VAL A 41 -0.58 1.16 11.07
C VAL A 41 -0.84 2.65 10.87
N GLY A 42 -0.84 3.13 9.61
CA GLY A 42 -1.18 4.51 9.29
C GLY A 42 -2.58 4.91 9.78
N ALA A 43 -3.58 4.04 9.60
CA ALA A 43 -4.94 4.28 10.07
C ALA A 43 -5.04 4.29 11.60
N VAL A 44 -4.31 3.41 12.29
CA VAL A 44 -4.20 3.44 13.75
C VAL A 44 -3.61 4.78 14.19
N LEU A 45 -2.43 5.14 13.71
CA LEU A 45 -1.73 6.35 14.13
C LEU A 45 -2.53 7.62 13.83
N LEU A 46 -3.10 7.74 12.63
CA LEU A 46 -3.89 8.91 12.23
C LEU A 46 -5.07 9.13 13.17
N GLN A 47 -5.83 8.07 13.44
CA GLN A 47 -6.98 8.16 14.32
C GLN A 47 -6.61 8.36 15.78
N CYS A 48 -5.53 7.73 16.25
CA CYS A 48 -5.01 7.95 17.61
C CYS A 48 -4.57 9.41 17.80
N LYS A 49 -3.85 9.98 16.83
CA LYS A 49 -3.45 11.41 16.85
C LYS A 49 -4.66 12.33 16.90
N ASN A 50 -5.68 12.05 16.08
CA ASN A 50 -6.93 12.82 16.08
C ASN A 50 -7.66 12.75 17.42
N LEU A 51 -7.80 11.54 17.99
CA LEU A 51 -8.44 11.33 19.30
C LEU A 51 -7.71 12.10 20.41
N LEU A 52 -6.38 12.10 20.36
CA LEU A 52 -5.52 12.75 21.34
C LEU A 52 -5.28 14.24 21.03
N LYS A 53 -5.98 14.80 20.04
CA LYS A 53 -5.87 16.21 19.60
C LYS A 53 -4.42 16.63 19.32
N ARG A 54 -3.62 15.74 18.74
CA ARG A 54 -2.22 16.00 18.37
C ARG A 54 -2.15 16.51 16.94
N ASP A 55 -1.15 17.34 16.63
CA ASP A 55 -0.89 17.73 15.25
C ASP A 55 -0.56 16.47 14.43
N VAL A 56 -1.37 16.20 13.41
CA VAL A 56 -1.23 15.05 12.51
C VAL A 56 0.12 15.01 11.79
N ARG A 57 0.78 16.16 11.64
CA ARG A 57 2.12 16.31 11.05
C ARG A 57 3.23 15.89 12.01
N THR A 58 2.94 15.77 13.30
CA THR A 58 3.90 15.26 14.28
C THR A 58 4.21 13.80 13.96
N GLN A 59 5.48 13.49 13.73
CA GLN A 59 5.90 12.14 13.38
C GLN A 59 5.88 11.22 14.60
N TRP A 60 5.24 10.07 14.48
CA TRP A 60 5.18 9.03 15.52
C TRP A 60 6.00 7.82 15.05
N LYS A 61 7.28 8.05 14.71
CA LYS A 61 8.16 7.04 14.11
C LYS A 61 8.39 5.83 15.01
N MET A 62 8.56 6.06 16.31
CA MET A 62 8.80 4.98 17.27
C MET A 62 7.57 4.11 17.44
N GLU A 63 6.40 4.72 17.56
CA GLU A 63 5.11 4.03 17.66
C GLU A 63 4.80 3.27 16.38
N ALA A 64 5.01 3.90 15.21
CA ALA A 64 4.86 3.25 13.91
C ALA A 64 5.72 2.00 13.79
N THR A 65 6.99 2.10 14.21
CA THR A 65 7.93 0.97 14.18
C THR A 65 7.47 -0.15 15.10
N ARG A 66 7.08 0.17 16.35
CA ARG A 66 6.62 -0.82 17.32
C ARG A 66 5.32 -1.52 16.89
N ILE A 67 4.33 -0.76 16.41
CA ILE A 67 3.07 -1.34 15.93
C ILE A 67 3.34 -2.19 14.68
N MET A 68 4.21 -1.76 13.78
CA MET A 68 4.62 -2.58 12.63
C MET A 68 5.22 -3.91 13.07
N THR A 69 6.11 -3.92 14.07
CA THR A 69 6.67 -5.17 14.63
C THR A 69 5.60 -6.09 15.21
N VAL A 70 4.58 -5.54 15.88
CA VAL A 70 3.44 -6.32 16.40
C VAL A 70 2.65 -6.97 15.27
N LEU A 71 2.42 -6.25 14.16
CA LEU A 71 1.75 -6.80 12.98
C LEU A 71 2.63 -7.83 12.23
N GLU A 72 3.95 -7.64 12.25
CA GLU A 72 4.92 -8.57 11.66
C GLU A 72 5.01 -9.89 12.44
N ALA A 73 4.83 -9.86 13.76
CA ALA A 73 4.78 -11.05 14.61
C ALA A 73 3.56 -11.97 14.32
N ASN A 74 2.55 -11.46 13.61
CA ASN A 74 1.40 -12.22 13.10
C ASN A 74 0.71 -13.11 14.17
N HIS A 75 0.37 -12.51 15.31
CA HIS A 75 -0.28 -13.22 16.40
C HIS A 75 -1.62 -13.86 15.97
N ALA A 76 -1.89 -15.08 16.45
CA ALA A 76 -3.12 -15.80 16.14
C ALA A 76 -4.38 -15.10 16.71
N SER A 77 -4.25 -14.39 17.83
CA SER A 77 -5.37 -13.67 18.45
C SER A 77 -5.31 -12.18 18.14
N LEU A 78 -6.46 -11.61 17.75
CA LEU A 78 -6.59 -10.16 17.55
C LEU A 78 -6.28 -9.40 18.85
N ASN A 79 -6.69 -9.94 20.00
CA ASN A 79 -6.45 -9.32 21.31
C ASN A 79 -4.96 -9.16 21.59
N ALA A 80 -4.10 -10.14 21.27
CA ALA A 80 -2.65 -9.99 21.45
C ALA A 80 -2.08 -8.86 20.58
N THR A 81 -2.54 -8.75 19.33
CA THR A 81 -2.16 -7.65 18.42
C THR A 81 -2.65 -6.29 18.93
N VAL A 82 -3.87 -6.23 19.49
CA VAL A 82 -4.40 -5.01 20.13
C VAL A 82 -3.56 -4.63 21.35
N ASP A 83 -3.24 -5.58 22.22
CA ASP A 83 -2.47 -5.35 23.44
C ASP A 83 -1.06 -4.85 23.12
N GLY A 84 -0.39 -5.48 22.15
CA GLY A 84 0.92 -5.03 21.66
C GLY A 84 0.86 -3.63 21.03
N SER A 85 -0.19 -3.34 20.26
CA SER A 85 -0.40 -2.00 19.66
C SER A 85 -0.69 -0.94 20.72
N MET A 86 -1.48 -1.26 21.75
CA MET A 86 -1.74 -0.37 22.88
C MET A 86 -0.47 -0.12 23.68
N ALA A 87 0.33 -1.15 23.96
CA ALA A 87 1.63 -1.00 24.62
C ALA A 87 2.58 -0.09 23.83
N ALA A 88 2.58 -0.20 22.49
CA ALA A 88 3.35 0.68 21.62
C ALA A 88 2.89 2.14 21.67
N LEU A 89 1.57 2.39 21.75
CA LEU A 89 0.99 3.73 21.83
C LEU A 89 1.14 4.38 23.21
N GLU A 90 1.10 3.57 24.27
CA GLU A 90 1.27 3.99 25.66
C GLU A 90 2.74 4.23 26.02
N ALA A 91 3.69 3.70 25.24
CA ALA A 91 5.10 3.91 25.45
C ALA A 91 5.42 5.41 25.51
N GLY A 92 5.76 5.90 26.70
CA GLY A 92 6.11 7.31 26.96
C GLY A 92 4.92 8.25 27.19
N ARG A 93 3.70 7.74 27.45
CA ARG A 93 2.51 8.56 27.71
C ARG A 93 1.74 8.07 28.94
N CYS A 94 1.45 8.99 29.86
CA CYS A 94 0.38 8.77 30.83
C CYS A 94 -0.95 9.22 30.21
N MET A 95 -1.91 8.30 30.12
CA MET A 95 -3.25 8.59 29.60
C MET A 95 -4.31 8.32 30.68
N PRO A 96 -5.34 9.17 30.81
CA PRO A 96 -6.48 8.87 31.65
C PRO A 96 -7.16 7.56 31.25
N ALA A 97 -7.75 6.84 32.21
CA ALA A 97 -8.39 5.54 31.97
C ALA A 97 -9.46 5.60 30.87
N ALA A 98 -10.30 6.64 30.86
CA ALA A 98 -11.31 6.83 29.82
C ALA A 98 -10.70 6.97 28.41
N THR A 99 -9.60 7.71 28.29
CA THR A 99 -8.86 7.86 27.01
C THR A 99 -8.28 6.53 26.55
N LYS A 100 -7.71 5.73 27.47
CA LYS A 100 -7.17 4.41 27.16
C LYS A 100 -8.24 3.45 26.65
N THR A 101 -9.43 3.44 27.26
CA THR A 101 -10.57 2.62 26.82
C THR A 101 -11.02 3.00 25.42
N HIS A 102 -11.17 4.30 25.14
CA HIS A 102 -11.55 4.77 23.80
C HIS A 102 -10.47 4.45 22.77
N LEU A 103 -9.19 4.68 23.10
CA LEU A 103 -8.06 4.36 22.24
C LEU A 103 -8.04 2.87 21.90
N ARG A 104 -8.23 1.98 22.90
CA ARG A 104 -8.31 0.54 22.69
C ARG A 104 -9.46 0.17 21.76
N ALA A 105 -10.66 0.70 21.98
CA ALA A 105 -11.80 0.43 21.12
C ALA A 105 -11.52 0.82 19.66
N LEU A 106 -10.87 1.97 19.45
CA LEU A 106 -10.47 2.45 18.14
C LEU A 106 -9.43 1.53 17.48
N VAL A 107 -8.38 1.18 18.22
CA VAL A 107 -7.32 0.27 17.75
C VAL A 107 -7.91 -1.09 17.36
N THR A 108 -8.78 -1.66 18.21
CA THR A 108 -9.49 -2.92 17.92
C THR A 108 -10.29 -2.82 16.64
N LYS A 109 -11.07 -1.74 16.44
CA LYS A 109 -11.85 -1.54 15.22
C LYS A 109 -10.96 -1.54 13.96
N VAL A 110 -9.86 -0.81 13.99
CA VAL A 110 -8.95 -0.69 12.82
C VAL A 110 -8.25 -2.00 12.53
N LEU A 111 -7.72 -2.68 13.56
CA LEU A 111 -7.04 -3.95 13.40
C LEU A 111 -7.99 -5.05 12.92
N SER A 112 -9.23 -5.07 13.42
CA SER A 112 -10.28 -5.97 12.92
C SER A 112 -10.56 -5.70 11.44
N ALA A 113 -10.77 -4.44 11.06
CA ALA A 113 -11.00 -4.08 9.66
C ALA A 113 -9.80 -4.45 8.76
N GLY A 114 -8.57 -4.32 9.26
CA GLY A 114 -7.36 -4.76 8.57
C GLY A 114 -7.27 -6.28 8.38
N GLN A 115 -7.70 -7.07 9.39
CA GLN A 115 -7.80 -8.53 9.30
C GLN A 115 -8.93 -8.97 8.35
N ASP A 116 -10.10 -8.35 8.44
CA ASP A 116 -11.25 -8.66 7.58
C ASP A 116 -10.90 -8.41 6.12
N MET A 117 -10.23 -7.31 5.82
CA MET A 117 -9.73 -6.99 4.48
C MET A 117 -8.80 -8.09 3.93
N SER A 118 -7.89 -8.61 4.77
CA SER A 118 -6.97 -9.70 4.39
C SER A 118 -7.69 -11.04 4.19
N ARG A 119 -8.66 -11.37 5.06
CA ARG A 119 -9.43 -12.63 5.01
C ARG A 119 -10.36 -12.73 3.80
N HIS A 120 -10.97 -11.62 3.40
CA HIS A 120 -11.95 -11.60 2.32
C HIS A 120 -11.33 -11.24 0.96
N SER A 121 -10.01 -11.02 0.91
CA SER A 121 -9.31 -10.63 -0.33
C SER A 121 -9.97 -9.46 -1.04
N ALA A 122 -10.50 -8.50 -0.28
CA ALA A 122 -11.35 -7.42 -0.80
C ALA A 122 -10.77 -6.06 -0.42
N GLU A 123 -11.13 -5.02 -1.17
CA GLU A 123 -10.74 -3.66 -0.81
C GLU A 123 -11.28 -3.26 0.57
N PRO A 124 -10.56 -2.38 1.30
CA PRO A 124 -10.99 -1.96 2.62
C PRO A 124 -12.36 -1.29 2.63
N ARG A 125 -13.24 -1.80 3.50
CA ARG A 125 -14.58 -1.21 3.75
C ARG A 125 -14.51 0.02 4.65
N GLU A 126 -13.56 0.03 5.58
CA GLU A 126 -13.35 1.16 6.48
C GLU A 126 -12.81 2.38 5.70
N PRO A 127 -13.46 3.57 5.79
CA PRO A 127 -13.11 4.73 4.97
C PRO A 127 -11.65 5.18 5.08
N VAL A 128 -11.09 5.16 6.29
CA VAL A 128 -9.70 5.57 6.52
C VAL A 128 -8.71 4.62 5.84
N LEU A 129 -8.94 3.30 5.91
CA LEU A 129 -8.06 2.32 5.26
C LEU A 129 -8.12 2.47 3.73
N ARG A 130 -9.33 2.66 3.18
CA ARG A 130 -9.51 2.91 1.74
C ARG A 130 -8.80 4.18 1.29
N LEU A 131 -9.00 5.27 2.01
CA LEU A 131 -8.33 6.53 1.72
C LEU A 131 -6.80 6.37 1.73
N LEU A 132 -6.25 5.70 2.75
CA LEU A 132 -4.79 5.48 2.84
C LEU A 132 -4.27 4.57 1.73
N LEU A 133 -5.02 3.54 1.34
CA LEU A 133 -4.67 2.67 0.21
C LEU A 133 -4.63 3.44 -1.11
N THR A 134 -5.67 4.22 -1.40
CA THR A 134 -5.71 5.08 -2.60
C THR A 134 -4.54 6.06 -2.63
N ARG A 135 -4.23 6.68 -1.49
CA ARG A 135 -3.12 7.62 -1.33
C ARG A 135 -1.75 6.97 -1.53
N LEU A 136 -1.56 5.77 -0.97
CA LEU A 136 -0.34 4.99 -1.14
C LEU A 136 -0.14 4.61 -2.61
N ARG A 137 -1.18 4.06 -3.26
CA ARG A 137 -1.16 3.71 -4.70
C ARG A 137 -0.86 4.92 -5.56
N GLY A 138 -1.52 6.05 -5.30
CA GLY A 138 -1.29 7.30 -6.03
C GLY A 138 0.14 7.83 -5.88
N ASN A 139 0.74 7.70 -4.69
CA ASN A 139 2.14 8.09 -4.47
C ASN A 139 3.12 7.21 -5.26
N ILE A 140 2.93 5.89 -5.21
CA ILE A 140 3.75 4.93 -5.96
C ILE A 140 3.59 5.17 -7.47
N LEU A 141 2.36 5.29 -7.96
CA LEU A 141 2.07 5.52 -9.38
C LEU A 141 2.72 6.81 -9.89
N ALA A 142 2.64 7.91 -9.13
CA ALA A 142 3.26 9.18 -9.50
C ALA A 142 4.79 9.09 -9.63
N ARG A 143 5.44 8.17 -8.92
CA ARG A 143 6.89 7.93 -9.05
C ARG A 143 7.24 7.04 -10.24
N LEU A 144 6.37 6.09 -10.59
CA LEU A 144 6.59 5.19 -11.71
C LEU A 144 6.25 5.84 -13.06
N ALA A 145 5.30 6.77 -13.08
CA ALA A 145 4.81 7.43 -14.29
C ALA A 145 5.74 8.54 -14.83
N SER A 146 6.72 9.00 -14.05
CA SER A 146 7.68 10.01 -14.52
C SER A 146 8.54 9.45 -15.66
N GLY A 147 8.34 9.99 -16.86
CA GLY A 147 8.91 9.48 -18.11
C GLY A 147 10.36 9.87 -18.34
N SER A 148 10.78 11.04 -17.86
CA SER A 148 12.18 11.49 -17.94
C SER A 148 12.96 11.27 -16.64
N ALA A 149 14.29 11.12 -16.74
CA ALA A 149 15.17 11.02 -15.58
C ALA A 149 15.05 12.24 -14.64
N SER A 150 14.87 13.44 -15.20
CA SER A 150 14.67 14.68 -14.45
C SER A 150 13.34 14.67 -13.66
N GLU A 151 12.26 14.20 -14.28
CA GLU A 151 10.97 14.03 -13.60
C GLU A 151 11.03 12.94 -12.53
N LYS A 152 11.75 11.83 -12.76
CA LYS A 152 11.99 10.79 -11.75
C LYS A 152 12.67 11.37 -10.51
N VAL A 153 13.70 12.19 -10.69
CA VAL A 153 14.40 12.87 -9.58
C VAL A 153 13.46 13.83 -8.86
N LYS A 154 12.68 14.64 -9.58
CA LYS A 154 11.71 15.58 -8.97
C LYS A 154 10.60 14.85 -8.21
N ALA A 155 10.08 13.76 -8.76
CA ALA A 155 9.08 12.92 -8.13
C ALA A 155 9.63 12.27 -6.85
N ALA A 156 10.86 11.76 -6.88
CA ALA A 156 11.53 11.22 -5.70
C ALA A 156 11.71 12.28 -4.59
N ASN A 157 12.16 13.48 -4.95
CA ASN A 157 12.39 14.58 -4.00
C ASN A 157 11.10 15.09 -3.33
N THR A 158 9.95 14.98 -4.01
CA THR A 158 8.65 15.42 -3.48
C THR A 158 7.80 14.29 -2.89
N ALA A 159 8.22 13.02 -3.05
CA ALA A 159 7.46 11.86 -2.60
C ALA A 159 7.29 11.83 -1.08
N GLY A 160 8.35 12.16 -0.33
CA GLY A 160 8.32 12.17 1.13
C GLY A 160 7.37 13.22 1.70
N SER A 161 7.38 14.44 1.14
CA SER A 161 6.46 15.51 1.55
C SER A 161 5.00 15.20 1.18
N LYS A 162 4.77 14.57 0.02
CA LYS A 162 3.44 14.05 -0.36
C LYS A 162 2.98 12.95 0.59
N LEU A 163 3.79 11.95 0.91
CA LEU A 163 3.41 10.92 1.89
C LEU A 163 3.13 11.52 3.27
N ALA A 164 3.91 12.52 3.68
CA ALA A 164 3.70 13.22 4.93
C ALA A 164 2.38 13.99 4.97
N SER A 165 2.01 14.71 3.91
CA SER A 165 0.71 15.39 3.83
C SER A 165 -0.47 14.42 3.79
N LEU A 166 -0.23 13.17 3.41
CA LEU A 166 -1.22 12.10 3.34
C LEU A 166 -1.38 11.32 4.65
N GLY A 167 -0.59 11.65 5.68
CA GLY A 167 -0.64 10.99 7.00
C GLY A 167 0.21 9.71 7.10
N LEU A 168 1.15 9.51 6.17
CA LEU A 168 2.02 8.33 6.07
C LEU A 168 3.51 8.70 6.19
N SER A 169 3.82 9.79 6.91
CA SER A 169 5.18 10.33 7.07
C SER A 169 6.17 9.33 7.66
N GLU A 170 5.68 8.39 8.44
CA GLU A 170 6.44 7.37 9.16
C GLU A 170 6.94 6.25 8.24
N PHE A 171 6.37 6.12 7.04
CA PHE A 171 6.62 4.99 6.14
C PHE A 171 7.36 5.39 4.85
N VAL A 172 7.89 6.61 4.77
CA VAL A 172 8.55 7.15 3.56
C VAL A 172 9.61 6.18 3.00
N GLU A 173 10.47 5.64 3.86
CA GLU A 173 11.53 4.70 3.43
C GLU A 173 10.96 3.37 2.91
N LYS A 174 9.95 2.80 3.59
CA LYS A 174 9.32 1.55 3.14
C LYS A 174 8.61 1.73 1.80
N VAL A 175 7.87 2.83 1.63
CA VAL A 175 7.18 3.15 0.36
C VAL A 175 8.19 3.43 -0.75
N ARG A 176 9.33 4.05 -0.43
CA ARG A 176 10.44 4.23 -1.38
C ARG A 176 10.97 2.90 -1.87
N HIS A 177 11.31 1.97 -0.97
CA HIS A 177 11.77 0.65 -1.36
C HIS A 177 10.76 -0.11 -2.22
N MET A 178 9.46 -0.03 -1.89
CA MET A 178 8.40 -0.61 -2.72
C MET A 178 8.41 0.00 -4.13
N SER A 179 8.46 1.33 -4.24
CA SER A 179 8.49 2.02 -5.54
C SER A 179 9.72 1.63 -6.37
N ASP A 180 10.90 1.58 -5.74
CA ASP A 180 12.15 1.25 -6.41
C ASP A 180 12.16 -0.22 -6.89
N LEU A 181 11.52 -1.13 -6.14
CA LEU A 181 11.32 -2.51 -6.58
C LEU A 181 10.39 -2.59 -7.79
N LEU A 182 9.26 -1.87 -7.76
CA LEU A 182 8.30 -1.85 -8.85
C LEU A 182 8.90 -1.24 -10.13
N ASP A 183 9.76 -0.21 -10.02
CA ASP A 183 10.45 0.36 -11.18
C ASP A 183 11.37 -0.68 -11.84
N LYS A 184 12.09 -1.48 -11.04
CA LYS A 184 12.95 -2.56 -11.54
C LYS A 184 12.14 -3.69 -12.20
N VAL A 185 11.07 -4.15 -11.55
CA VAL A 185 10.19 -5.19 -12.13
C VAL A 185 9.59 -4.69 -13.43
N GLY A 186 9.05 -3.45 -13.45
CA GLY A 186 8.46 -2.87 -14.64
C GLY A 186 9.46 -2.65 -15.77
N ALA A 187 10.73 -2.33 -15.47
CA ALA A 187 11.78 -2.22 -16.47
C ALA A 187 12.11 -3.57 -17.12
N VAL A 188 12.23 -4.63 -16.32
CA VAL A 188 12.49 -5.99 -16.82
C VAL A 188 11.31 -6.53 -17.61
N ASP A 189 10.09 -6.39 -17.09
CA ASP A 189 8.86 -6.79 -17.78
C ASP A 189 8.72 -6.09 -19.14
N ARG A 190 8.95 -4.77 -19.18
CA ARG A 190 8.94 -4.02 -20.43
C ARG A 190 10.03 -4.51 -21.39
N ALA A 191 11.27 -4.67 -20.93
CA ALA A 191 12.35 -5.13 -21.80
C ALA A 191 12.10 -6.54 -22.38
N ALA A 192 11.49 -7.44 -21.61
CA ALA A 192 11.20 -8.79 -22.04
C ALA A 192 10.00 -8.87 -23.00
N HIS A 193 8.95 -8.06 -22.75
CA HIS A 193 7.66 -8.22 -23.43
C HIS A 193 7.34 -7.11 -24.43
N SER A 194 8.09 -6.00 -24.48
CA SER A 194 7.85 -4.89 -25.41
C SER A 194 7.72 -5.33 -26.86
N PRO A 195 8.60 -6.18 -27.43
CA PRO A 195 8.48 -6.59 -28.83
C PRO A 195 7.15 -7.30 -29.14
N TRP A 196 6.63 -8.08 -28.18
CA TRP A 196 5.34 -8.75 -28.34
C TRP A 196 4.19 -7.75 -28.23
N TRP A 197 4.23 -6.82 -27.28
CA TRP A 197 3.24 -5.76 -27.16
C TRP A 197 3.20 -4.83 -28.38
N ASP A 198 4.36 -4.51 -28.96
CA ASP A 198 4.48 -3.69 -30.18
C ASP A 198 3.85 -4.42 -31.39
N ALA A 199 4.05 -5.74 -31.48
CA ALA A 199 3.40 -6.55 -32.51
C ALA A 199 1.87 -6.62 -32.32
N VAL A 200 1.38 -6.76 -31.09
CA VAL A 200 -0.07 -6.72 -30.78
C VAL A 200 -0.65 -5.34 -31.12
N ALA A 201 0.02 -4.26 -30.73
CA ALA A 201 -0.42 -2.90 -31.01
C ALA A 201 -0.49 -2.63 -32.52
N THR A 202 0.49 -3.11 -33.28
CA THR A 202 0.52 -2.99 -34.75
C THR A 202 -0.66 -3.75 -35.38
N LYS A 203 -0.96 -4.97 -34.91
CA LYS A 203 -2.10 -5.75 -35.41
C LYS A 203 -3.44 -5.08 -35.12
N VAL A 204 -3.64 -4.59 -33.90
CA VAL A 204 -4.88 -3.89 -33.52
C VAL A 204 -5.08 -2.64 -34.39
N GLN A 205 -4.02 -1.87 -34.67
CA GLN A 205 -4.09 -0.73 -35.58
C GLN A 205 -4.44 -1.13 -37.02
N GLN A 206 -3.94 -2.27 -37.49
CA GLN A 206 -4.28 -2.78 -38.83
C GLN A 206 -5.74 -3.24 -38.91
N GLU A 207 -6.25 -3.93 -37.89
CA GLU A 207 -7.66 -4.34 -37.80
C GLU A 207 -8.63 -3.15 -37.69
N GLU A 208 -8.25 -2.06 -37.00
CA GLU A 208 -9.05 -0.82 -36.97
C GLU A 208 -9.10 -0.08 -38.31
N LEU A 209 -8.10 -0.29 -39.18
CA LEU A 209 -8.00 0.34 -40.49
C LEU A 209 -8.68 -0.48 -41.61
N GLU A 210 -9.05 -1.74 -41.37
CA GLU A 210 -9.83 -2.55 -42.31
C GLU A 210 -11.33 -2.21 -42.19
N PRO A 211 -11.99 -1.71 -43.26
CA PRO A 211 -13.44 -1.48 -43.21
C PRO A 211 -14.18 -2.82 -43.08
N PRO A 212 -15.35 -2.86 -42.41
CA PRO A 212 -16.09 -4.10 -42.23
C PRO A 212 -16.41 -4.69 -43.60
N ALA A 213 -15.90 -5.91 -43.83
CA ALA A 213 -16.20 -6.67 -45.04
C ALA A 213 -17.73 -6.73 -45.22
N GLN A 214 -18.22 -6.13 -46.30
CA GLN A 214 -19.62 -6.20 -46.70
C GLN A 214 -19.96 -7.68 -46.92
N GLN A 215 -20.66 -8.28 -45.94
CA GLN A 215 -21.27 -9.60 -46.10
C GLN A 215 -22.32 -9.46 -47.21
N SER A 216 -22.03 -10.09 -48.36
CA SER A 216 -22.95 -10.26 -49.50
C SER A 216 -23.69 -11.57 -49.38
#